data_AF-A0A7W1HTX8-F1
#
_entry.id   AF-A0A7W1HTX8-F1
#
_cell.length_a   1.000
_cell.length_b   1.000
_cell.length_c   1.000
_cell.angle_alpha   90.00
_cell.angle_beta   90.00
_cell.angle_gamma   90.00
#
_symmetry.space_group_name_H-M   'P 1'
#
loop_
_entity.id
_entity.type
_entity.pdbx_description
1 polymer ?
#
loop_
_entity_poly.entity_id
_entity_poly.type
_entity_poly.pdbx_seq_one_letter_code
_entity_poly.pdbx_strand_id
1 'polypeptide(L)'
;MRVVITGATGNVGASLVRALGEDDAVTSIVGLARRRPKWRPAKTEWAAADISSDDLGAPFEGADAVVHLAWLIQPSRRTDLLWLTNVAGSRRVFDAAARAGATTIVYASSVGAYSPGPKDRRVDERWPVMGVPTSFYSRHKAEVERSLDAFEAQHPGIRVVRLRPGLLFKRASATEQRRLFAGPFVP
;
A
#
# COMPACT_ATOMS: atom_id res chain seq x y z
N MET A 1 -4.15 -19.74 -4.62
CA MET A 1 -4.52 -18.32 -4.63
C MET A 1 -3.51 -17.52 -5.44
N ARG A 2 -3.98 -16.67 -6.37
CA ARG A 2 -3.19 -15.68 -7.10
C ARG A 2 -3.23 -14.34 -6.38
N VAL A 3 -2.07 -13.84 -5.94
CA VAL A 3 -1.95 -12.61 -5.14
C VAL A 3 -1.21 -11.53 -5.92
N VAL A 4 -1.82 -10.35 -6.06
CA VAL A 4 -1.19 -9.18 -6.67
C VAL A 4 -0.70 -8.25 -5.58
N ILE A 5 0.56 -7.82 -5.65
CA ILE A 5 1.19 -6.97 -4.63
C ILE A 5 1.73 -5.70 -5.29
N THR A 6 1.19 -4.55 -4.92
CA THR A 6 1.80 -3.27 -5.32
C THR A 6 2.84 -2.84 -4.30
N GLY A 7 3.91 -2.18 -4.72
CA GLY A 7 5.02 -1.85 -3.82
C GLY A 7 5.81 -3.10 -3.39
N ALA A 8 5.77 -4.16 -4.21
CA ALA A 8 6.35 -5.47 -3.92
C ALA A 8 7.89 -5.46 -3.76
N THR A 9 8.58 -4.43 -4.25
CA THR A 9 10.02 -4.25 -4.06
C THR A 9 10.37 -3.43 -2.81
N GLY A 10 9.39 -2.83 -2.13
CA GLY A 10 9.61 -2.04 -0.93
C GLY A 10 9.89 -2.88 0.32
N ASN A 11 10.17 -2.23 1.44
CA ASN A 11 10.51 -2.86 2.72
C ASN A 11 9.57 -4.02 3.11
N VAL A 12 8.27 -3.72 3.20
CA VAL A 12 7.24 -4.70 3.56
C VAL A 12 6.99 -5.66 2.40
N GLY A 13 6.84 -5.13 1.18
CA GLY A 13 6.52 -5.93 -0.01
C GLY A 13 7.52 -7.05 -0.28
N ALA A 14 8.82 -6.77 -0.18
CA ALA A 14 9.84 -7.78 -0.41
C ALA A 14 9.85 -8.87 0.67
N SER A 15 9.39 -8.56 1.88
CA SER A 15 9.23 -9.56 2.95
C SER A 15 7.98 -10.40 2.73
N LEU A 16 6.88 -9.76 2.31
CA LEU A 16 5.62 -10.45 1.99
C LEU A 16 5.78 -11.41 0.81
N VAL A 17 6.43 -10.99 -0.28
CA VAL A 17 6.67 -11.84 -1.45
C VAL A 17 7.45 -13.11 -1.05
N ARG A 18 8.41 -13.03 -0.12
CA ARG A 18 9.13 -14.22 0.38
C ARG A 18 8.21 -15.13 1.17
N ALA A 19 7.48 -14.57 2.13
CA ALA A 19 6.58 -15.33 2.99
C ALA A 19 5.49 -16.06 2.17
N LEU A 20 4.86 -15.39 1.20
CA LEU A 20 3.86 -16.01 0.34
C LEU A 20 4.47 -17.02 -0.66
N GLY A 21 5.75 -16.88 -1.00
CA GLY A 21 6.44 -17.87 -1.85
C GLY A 21 6.58 -19.24 -1.19
N GLU A 22 6.61 -19.27 0.15
CA GLU A 22 6.71 -20.47 1.00
C GLU A 22 5.33 -21.04 1.39
N ASP A 23 4.25 -20.30 1.13
CA ASP A 23 2.88 -20.71 1.48
C ASP A 23 2.24 -21.54 0.36
N ASP A 24 1.88 -22.79 0.64
CA ASP A 24 1.26 -23.71 -0.31
C ASP A 24 -0.13 -23.29 -0.79
N ALA A 25 -0.86 -22.48 -0.01
CA ALA A 25 -2.14 -21.92 -0.44
C ALA A 25 -1.97 -20.86 -1.55
N VAL A 26 -0.78 -20.27 -1.67
CA VAL A 26 -0.44 -19.33 -2.73
C VAL A 26 0.13 -20.10 -3.92
N THR A 27 -0.51 -19.95 -5.07
CA THR A 27 -0.14 -20.62 -6.32
C THR A 27 0.64 -19.68 -7.24
N SER A 28 0.41 -18.36 -7.13
CA SER A 28 1.08 -17.36 -7.96
C SER A 28 1.08 -15.99 -7.29
N ILE A 29 2.15 -15.24 -7.48
CA ILE A 29 2.34 -13.87 -7.00
C ILE A 29 2.65 -12.98 -8.20
N VAL A 30 1.95 -11.86 -8.35
CA VAL A 30 2.33 -10.78 -9.26
C VAL A 30 2.87 -9.61 -8.45
N GLY A 31 4.17 -9.38 -8.54
CA GLY A 31 4.82 -8.21 -7.95
C GLY A 31 4.78 -7.03 -8.90
N LEU A 32 4.09 -5.95 -8.53
CA LEU A 32 4.15 -4.68 -9.26
C LEU A 32 5.28 -3.80 -8.75
N ALA A 33 6.08 -3.31 -9.69
CA ALA A 33 7.10 -2.30 -9.45
C ALA A 33 7.27 -1.41 -10.67
N ARG A 34 7.59 -0.12 -10.49
CA ARG A 34 7.88 0.80 -11.61
C ARG A 34 9.08 0.36 -12.46
N ARG A 35 10.02 -0.38 -11.87
CA ARG A 35 11.18 -0.97 -12.53
C ARG A 35 11.28 -2.43 -12.13
N ARG A 36 11.36 -3.35 -13.10
CA ARG A 36 11.46 -4.79 -12.83
C ARG A 36 12.77 -5.08 -12.08
N PRO A 37 12.71 -5.75 -10.92
CA PRO A 37 13.92 -6.15 -10.22
C PRO A 37 14.59 -7.34 -10.92
N LYS A 38 15.88 -7.55 -10.66
CA LYS A 38 16.59 -8.78 -11.07
C LYS A 38 16.27 -9.97 -10.14
N TRP A 39 15.60 -9.71 -9.02
CA TRP A 39 15.23 -10.71 -8.02
C TRP A 39 14.14 -11.64 -8.56
N ARG A 40 14.32 -12.96 -8.41
CA ARG A 40 13.38 -14.01 -8.87
C ARG A 40 12.95 -14.92 -7.72
N PRO A 41 12.05 -14.46 -6.83
CA PRO A 41 11.52 -15.32 -5.76
C PRO A 41 10.57 -16.39 -6.31
N ALA A 42 10.33 -17.43 -5.52
CA ALA A 42 9.41 -18.50 -5.86
C ALA A 42 8.01 -17.96 -6.18
N LYS A 43 7.31 -18.64 -7.09
CA LYS A 43 5.91 -18.36 -7.48
C LYS A 43 5.65 -16.94 -8.01
N THR A 44 6.69 -16.15 -8.30
CA THR A 44 6.55 -14.70 -8.52
C THR A 44 6.86 -14.27 -9.95
N GLU A 45 5.93 -13.53 -10.54
CA GLU A 45 6.08 -12.80 -11.79
C GLU A 45 6.13 -11.29 -11.54
N TRP A 46 6.92 -10.56 -12.33
CA TRP A 46 7.08 -9.10 -12.16
C TRP A 46 6.39 -8.33 -13.28
N ALA A 47 5.48 -7.44 -12.91
CA ALA A 47 4.86 -6.48 -13.80
C ALA A 47 5.47 -5.08 -13.61
N ALA A 48 5.80 -4.41 -14.71
CA ALA A 48 6.26 -3.03 -14.70
C ALA A 48 5.04 -2.12 -14.82
N ALA A 49 4.73 -1.35 -13.78
CA ALA A 49 3.62 -0.39 -13.81
C ALA A 49 3.81 0.71 -12.76
N ASP A 50 3.43 1.93 -13.12
CA ASP A 50 3.16 3.04 -12.22
C ASP A 50 1.65 3.15 -11.96
N ILE A 51 1.24 2.95 -10.70
CA ILE A 51 -0.16 2.99 -10.29
C ILE A 51 -0.83 4.34 -10.54
N SER A 52 -0.05 5.41 -10.73
CA SER A 52 -0.56 6.75 -10.95
C SER A 52 -0.97 7.02 -12.41
N SER A 53 -0.43 6.27 -13.37
CA SER A 53 -0.60 6.56 -14.81
C SER A 53 -0.93 5.34 -15.66
N ASP A 54 -0.31 4.19 -15.38
CA ASP A 54 -0.29 3.05 -16.29
C ASP A 54 -1.56 2.22 -16.18
N ASP A 55 -1.86 1.44 -17.22
CA ASP A 55 -2.95 0.48 -17.18
C ASP A 55 -2.63 -0.66 -16.21
N LEU A 56 -3.58 -0.90 -15.30
CA LEU A 56 -3.50 -1.93 -14.27
C LEU A 56 -4.31 -3.17 -14.62
N GLY A 57 -5.03 -3.22 -15.74
CA GLY A 57 -5.86 -4.35 -16.14
C GLY A 57 -5.10 -5.67 -16.20
N ALA A 58 -4.14 -5.78 -17.14
CA ALA A 58 -3.39 -7.02 -17.37
C ALA A 58 -2.64 -7.54 -16.12
N PRO A 59 -1.94 -6.70 -15.32
CA PRO A 59 -1.27 -7.19 -14.11
C PRO A 59 -2.22 -7.69 -13.01
N PHE A 60 -3.49 -7.27 -13.03
CA PHE A 60 -4.47 -7.64 -12.01
C PHE A 60 -5.36 -8.82 -12.42
N GLU A 61 -5.33 -9.22 -13.69
CA GLU A 61 -6.19 -10.29 -14.21
C GLU A 61 -6.09 -11.59 -13.39
N GLY A 62 -7.27 -12.11 -13.01
CA GLY A 62 -7.41 -13.32 -12.21
C GLY A 62 -6.91 -13.22 -10.77
N ALA A 63 -6.71 -12.00 -10.23
CA ALA A 63 -6.32 -11.84 -8.83
C ALA A 63 -7.42 -12.33 -7.89
N ASP A 64 -7.07 -13.24 -6.99
CA ASP A 64 -7.96 -13.62 -5.88
C ASP A 64 -7.89 -12.58 -4.75
N ALA A 65 -6.67 -12.06 -4.51
CA ALA A 65 -6.38 -11.06 -3.49
C ALA A 65 -5.38 -10.00 -3.98
N VAL A 66 -5.56 -8.77 -3.53
CA VAL A 66 -4.67 -7.65 -3.82
C VAL A 66 -4.11 -7.07 -2.52
N VAL A 67 -2.79 -6.97 -2.41
CA VAL A 67 -2.11 -6.29 -1.29
C VAL A 67 -1.50 -4.98 -1.79
N HIS A 68 -2.11 -3.86 -1.39
CA HIS A 68 -1.70 -2.53 -1.78
C HIS A 68 -0.70 -1.93 -0.77
N LEU A 69 0.60 -2.00 -1.11
CA LEU A 69 1.70 -1.45 -0.29
C LEU A 69 2.42 -0.27 -0.97
N ALA A 70 2.09 0.04 -2.22
CA ALA A 70 2.69 1.15 -2.95
C ALA A 70 2.36 2.48 -2.26
N TRP A 71 3.40 3.24 -1.92
CA TRP A 71 3.27 4.54 -1.29
C TRP A 71 4.53 5.38 -1.53
N LEU A 72 4.35 6.67 -1.77
CA LEU A 72 5.41 7.63 -2.00
C LEU A 72 5.48 8.63 -0.83
N ILE A 73 6.66 8.78 -0.23
CA ILE A 73 6.89 9.74 0.88
C ILE A 73 7.69 10.96 0.40
N GLN A 74 8.50 10.77 -0.64
CA GLN A 74 9.40 11.78 -1.19
C GLN A 74 9.20 11.89 -2.71
N PRO A 75 9.35 13.09 -3.30
CA PRO A 75 9.77 14.34 -2.66
C PRO A 75 8.61 15.05 -1.92
N SER A 76 8.79 15.33 -0.61
CA SER A 76 7.73 15.85 0.28
C SER A 76 7.15 17.21 -0.12
N ARG A 77 7.87 17.99 -0.94
CA ARG A 77 7.44 19.29 -1.44
C ARG A 77 6.55 19.22 -2.68
N ARG A 78 6.47 18.07 -3.36
CA ARG A 78 5.63 17.85 -4.54
C ARG A 78 4.32 17.19 -4.13
N THR A 79 3.49 17.94 -3.42
CA THR A 79 2.23 17.43 -2.86
C THR A 79 1.26 16.95 -3.94
N ASP A 80 1.30 17.55 -5.13
CA ASP A 80 0.61 17.13 -6.34
C ASP A 80 0.96 15.69 -6.73
N LEU A 81 2.27 15.41 -6.86
CA LEU A 81 2.79 14.09 -7.23
C LEU A 81 2.47 13.05 -6.16
N LEU A 82 2.63 13.43 -4.88
CA LEU A 82 2.33 12.57 -3.75
C LEU A 82 0.83 12.23 -3.70
N TRP A 83 -0.05 13.18 -3.99
CA TRP A 83 -1.49 12.93 -4.01
C TRP A 83 -1.87 12.04 -5.20
N LEU A 84 -1.34 12.32 -6.39
CA LEU A 84 -1.58 11.52 -7.59
C LEU A 84 -1.17 10.06 -7.37
N THR A 85 -0.01 9.83 -6.75
CA THR A 85 0.47 8.47 -6.47
C THR A 85 -0.30 7.80 -5.33
N ASN A 86 -0.43 8.49 -4.19
CA ASN A 86 -0.89 7.88 -2.95
C ASN A 86 -2.41 7.84 -2.79
N VAL A 87 -3.14 8.73 -3.45
CA VAL A 87 -4.59 8.83 -3.31
C VAL A 87 -5.25 8.38 -4.59
N ALA A 88 -5.02 9.07 -5.71
CA ALA A 88 -5.59 8.69 -6.99
C ALA A 88 -5.08 7.31 -7.45
N GLY A 89 -3.79 7.03 -7.28
CA GLY A 89 -3.20 5.73 -7.57
C GLY A 89 -3.78 4.60 -6.70
N SER A 90 -4.06 4.85 -5.41
CA SER A 90 -4.73 3.86 -4.56
C SER A 90 -6.15 3.56 -5.04
N ARG A 91 -6.94 4.58 -5.41
CA ARG A 91 -8.27 4.39 -5.99
C ARG A 91 -8.22 3.53 -7.26
N ARG A 92 -7.28 3.82 -8.17
CA ARG A 92 -7.05 3.03 -9.39
C ARG A 92 -6.73 1.56 -9.09
N VAL A 93 -5.96 1.30 -8.03
CA VAL A 93 -5.64 -0.07 -7.58
C VAL A 93 -6.89 -0.79 -7.07
N PHE A 94 -7.73 -0.12 -6.27
CA PHE A 94 -8.97 -0.72 -5.78
C PHE A 94 -9.94 -1.02 -6.92
N ASP A 95 -10.10 -0.09 -7.87
CA ASP A 95 -10.94 -0.30 -9.04
C ASP A 95 -10.42 -1.45 -9.92
N ALA A 96 -9.09 -1.54 -10.09
CA ALA A 96 -8.47 -2.65 -10.83
C ALA A 96 -8.68 -4.00 -10.13
N ALA A 97 -8.58 -4.03 -8.79
CA ALA A 97 -8.86 -5.21 -7.99
C ALA A 97 -10.33 -5.67 -8.16
N ALA A 98 -11.28 -4.74 -8.08
CA ALA A 98 -12.70 -5.03 -8.30
C ALA A 98 -12.96 -5.56 -9.71
N ARG A 99 -12.42 -4.91 -10.75
CA ARG A 99 -12.58 -5.36 -12.15
C ARG A 99 -11.98 -6.74 -12.41
N ALA A 100 -10.90 -7.08 -11.71
CA ALA A 100 -10.27 -8.39 -11.81
C ALA A 100 -11.03 -9.51 -11.08
N GLY A 101 -12.08 -9.18 -10.32
CA GLY A 101 -12.83 -10.16 -9.53
C GLY A 101 -12.18 -10.53 -8.20
N ALA A 102 -11.24 -9.71 -7.70
CA ALA A 102 -10.60 -9.98 -6.41
C ALA A 102 -11.62 -9.98 -5.28
N THR A 103 -11.54 -10.98 -4.41
CA THR A 103 -12.45 -11.13 -3.26
C THR A 103 -11.91 -10.46 -2.00
N THR A 104 -10.60 -10.15 -1.97
CA THR A 104 -9.94 -9.52 -0.83
C THR A 104 -8.97 -8.42 -1.26
N ILE A 105 -9.06 -7.26 -0.62
CA ILE A 105 -8.09 -6.16 -0.74
C ILE A 105 -7.48 -5.92 0.63
N VAL A 106 -6.15 -5.96 0.73
CA VAL A 106 -5.40 -5.59 1.92
C VAL A 106 -4.69 -4.27 1.66
N TYR A 107 -5.07 -3.23 2.40
CA TYR A 107 -4.45 -1.92 2.31
C TYR A 107 -3.56 -1.65 3.53
N ALA A 108 -2.28 -1.33 3.27
CA ALA A 108 -1.41 -0.77 4.30
C ALA A 108 -1.72 0.72 4.51
N SER A 109 -2.67 0.99 5.41
CA SER A 109 -2.90 2.33 5.98
C SER A 109 -1.77 2.69 6.96
N SER A 110 -2.07 3.46 8.02
CA SER A 110 -1.11 3.85 9.05
C SER A 110 -1.83 4.35 10.31
N VAL A 111 -1.18 4.27 11.46
CA VAL A 111 -1.58 5.04 12.65
C VAL A 111 -1.70 6.55 12.36
N GLY A 112 -1.00 7.06 11.35
CA GLY A 112 -1.12 8.45 10.90
C GLY A 112 -2.48 8.79 10.26
N ALA A 113 -3.33 7.81 9.95
CA ALA A 113 -4.68 8.07 9.45
C ALA A 113 -5.62 8.60 10.55
N TYR A 114 -5.37 8.23 11.82
CA TYR A 114 -6.21 8.61 12.93
C TYR A 114 -6.25 10.14 13.12
N SER A 115 -7.41 10.63 13.52
CA SER A 115 -7.59 11.97 14.07
C SER A 115 -6.78 12.13 15.37
N PRO A 116 -6.40 13.36 15.75
CA PRO A 116 -5.74 13.63 17.02
C PRO A 116 -6.45 12.93 18.18
N GLY A 117 -5.71 12.06 18.86
CA GLY A 117 -6.21 11.29 20.00
C GLY A 117 -5.97 12.00 21.35
N PRO A 118 -6.68 11.56 22.40
CA PRO A 118 -6.41 11.96 23.77
C PRO A 118 -4.97 11.61 24.20
N LYS A 119 -4.42 12.35 25.18
CA LYS A 119 -3.04 12.15 25.66
C LYS A 119 -2.94 11.23 26.88
N ASP A 120 -4.08 10.97 27.52
CA ASP A 120 -4.23 10.26 28.78
C ASP A 120 -4.74 8.82 28.62
N ARG A 121 -5.20 8.44 27.42
CA ARG A 121 -5.72 7.09 27.14
C ARG A 121 -5.42 6.60 25.73
N ARG A 122 -5.50 5.28 25.57
CA ARG A 122 -5.43 4.61 24.26
C ARG A 122 -6.77 4.70 23.53
N VAL A 123 -6.73 4.56 22.21
CA VAL A 123 -7.90 4.49 21.33
C VAL A 123 -7.85 3.19 20.53
N ASP A 124 -9.01 2.71 20.08
CA ASP A 124 -9.14 1.52 19.23
C ASP A 124 -9.47 1.90 17.77
N GLU A 125 -9.71 0.90 16.93
CA GLU A 125 -9.94 1.05 15.50
C GLU A 125 -11.21 1.84 15.14
N ARG A 126 -12.11 2.07 16.10
CA ARG A 126 -13.31 2.89 15.93
C ARG A 126 -13.01 4.39 16.06
N TRP A 127 -11.78 4.76 16.46
CA TRP A 127 -11.40 6.16 16.53
C TRP A 127 -11.45 6.83 15.15
N PRO A 128 -11.90 8.09 15.06
CA PRO A 128 -12.03 8.77 13.77
C PRO A 128 -10.72 8.81 12.98
N VAL A 129 -10.84 8.73 11.66
CA VAL A 129 -9.73 8.67 10.68
C VAL A 129 -9.76 9.91 9.78
N MET A 130 -9.71 11.10 10.39
CA MET A 130 -9.66 12.38 9.66
C MET A 130 -8.22 12.87 9.42
N GLY A 131 -7.23 12.16 9.95
CA GLY A 131 -5.82 12.52 9.90
C GLY A 131 -5.48 13.78 10.72
N VAL A 132 -4.21 14.16 10.64
CA VAL A 132 -3.67 15.38 11.25
C VAL A 132 -3.53 16.48 10.18
N PRO A 133 -4.17 17.66 10.34
CA PRO A 133 -4.23 18.69 9.30
C PRO A 133 -2.87 19.19 8.79
N THR A 134 -1.86 19.24 9.67
CA THR A 134 -0.51 19.74 9.35
C THR A 134 0.37 18.70 8.66
N SER A 135 -0.09 17.47 8.49
CA SER A 135 0.69 16.37 7.90
C SER A 135 0.05 15.88 6.60
N PHE A 136 0.72 16.12 5.46
CA PHE A 136 0.25 15.62 4.15
C PHE A 136 0.08 14.10 4.18
N TYR A 137 1.01 13.38 4.82
CA TYR A 137 0.97 11.93 4.95
C TYR A 137 -0.31 11.48 5.65
N SER A 138 -0.61 12.11 6.79
CA SER A 138 -1.81 11.81 7.59
C SER A 138 -3.09 12.11 6.82
N ARG A 139 -3.14 13.26 6.13
CA ARG A 139 -4.26 13.65 5.27
C ARG A 139 -4.49 12.66 4.14
N HIS A 140 -3.43 12.23 3.44
CA HIS A 140 -3.56 11.29 2.33
C HIS A 140 -4.02 9.91 2.82
N LYS A 141 -3.48 9.40 3.95
CA LYS A 141 -3.93 8.13 4.53
C LYS A 141 -5.41 8.17 4.92
N ALA A 142 -5.84 9.23 5.59
CA ALA A 142 -7.25 9.47 5.92
C ALA A 142 -8.15 9.58 4.68
N GLU A 143 -7.68 10.24 3.61
CA GLU A 143 -8.43 10.33 2.36
C GLU A 143 -8.59 8.99 1.65
N VAL A 144 -7.56 8.14 1.67
CA VAL A 144 -7.67 6.79 1.11
C VAL A 144 -8.63 5.93 1.93
N GLU A 145 -8.62 6.01 3.26
CA GLU A 145 -9.60 5.29 4.10
C GLU A 145 -11.04 5.72 3.83
N ARG A 146 -11.30 7.03 3.67
CA ARG A 146 -12.63 7.51 3.23
C ARG A 146 -13.02 7.01 1.84
N SER A 147 -12.04 6.86 0.95
CA SER A 147 -12.30 6.28 -0.38
C SER A 147 -12.63 4.79 -0.29
N LEU A 148 -12.04 4.07 0.69
CA LEU A 148 -12.38 2.68 0.97
C LEU A 148 -13.78 2.54 1.58
N ASP A 149 -14.24 3.50 2.41
CA ASP A 149 -15.63 3.49 2.90
C ASP A 149 -16.64 3.50 1.74
N ALA A 150 -16.40 4.37 0.74
CA ALA A 150 -17.22 4.44 -0.46
C ALA A 150 -17.09 3.18 -1.33
N PHE A 151 -15.87 2.64 -1.46
CA PHE A 151 -15.61 1.41 -2.22
C PHE A 151 -16.33 0.20 -1.61
N GLU A 152 -16.28 0.02 -0.28
CA GLU A 152 -16.96 -1.09 0.41
C GLU A 152 -18.48 -1.01 0.25
N ALA A 153 -19.05 0.21 0.27
CA ALA A 153 -20.47 0.41 0.00
C ALA A 153 -20.85 0.02 -1.44
N GLN A 154 -19.96 0.22 -2.42
CA GLN A 154 -20.17 -0.14 -3.83
C GLN A 154 -19.89 -1.62 -4.12
N HIS A 155 -19.02 -2.26 -3.33
CA HIS A 155 -18.54 -3.62 -3.54
C HIS A 155 -18.68 -4.49 -2.27
N PRO A 156 -19.90 -4.74 -1.78
CA PRO A 156 -20.12 -5.44 -0.51
C PRO A 156 -19.61 -6.90 -0.49
N GLY A 157 -19.35 -7.50 -1.66
CA GLY A 157 -18.77 -8.84 -1.79
C GLY A 157 -17.25 -8.89 -1.68
N ILE A 158 -16.55 -7.74 -1.65
CA ILE A 158 -15.10 -7.67 -1.55
C ILE A 158 -14.71 -7.34 -0.11
N ARG A 159 -13.96 -8.23 0.52
CA ARG A 159 -13.41 -7.99 1.87
C ARG A 159 -12.28 -6.97 1.80
N VAL A 160 -12.43 -5.83 2.46
CA VAL A 160 -11.35 -4.85 2.62
C VAL A 160 -10.73 -4.96 4.01
N VAL A 161 -9.41 -5.15 4.05
CA VAL A 161 -8.61 -5.20 5.28
C VAL A 161 -7.72 -3.96 5.35
N ARG A 162 -7.95 -3.12 6.35
CA ARG A 162 -7.18 -1.89 6.59
C ARG A 162 -6.17 -2.11 7.72
N LEU A 163 -4.89 -2.23 7.37
CA LEU A 163 -3.82 -2.34 8.35
C LEU A 163 -3.35 -0.93 8.73
N ARG A 164 -3.40 -0.56 10.01
CA ARG A 164 -2.91 0.74 10.49
C ARG A 164 -1.59 0.58 11.29
N PRO A 165 -0.48 0.15 10.66
CA PRO A 165 0.77 -0.05 11.37
C PRO A 165 1.39 1.27 11.83
N GLY A 166 2.22 1.18 12.86
CA GLY A 166 3.23 2.19 13.17
C GLY A 166 4.38 2.17 12.15
N LEU A 167 5.56 2.62 12.57
CA LEU A 167 6.76 2.50 11.75
C LEU A 167 7.24 1.04 11.71
N LEU A 168 7.43 0.52 10.50
CA LEU A 168 7.93 -0.83 10.27
C LEU A 168 9.41 -0.77 9.90
N PHE A 169 10.25 -1.36 10.73
CA PHE A 169 11.71 -1.34 10.57
C PHE A 169 12.24 -2.70 10.11
N LYS A 170 13.23 -2.66 9.22
CA LYS A 170 13.99 -3.84 8.80
C LYS A 170 15.43 -3.41 8.56
N ARG A 171 16.39 -4.25 8.98
CA ARG A 171 17.82 -3.99 8.80
C ARG A 171 18.17 -3.58 7.36
N ALA A 172 17.66 -4.32 6.38
CA ALA A 172 17.91 -4.06 4.96
C ALA A 172 17.33 -2.73 4.44
N SER A 173 16.36 -2.13 5.13
CA SER A 173 15.72 -0.87 4.76
C SER A 173 16.20 0.33 5.59
N ALA A 174 17.18 0.12 6.48
CA ALA A 174 17.69 1.15 7.38
C ALA A 174 18.19 2.39 6.61
N THR A 175 18.87 2.19 5.47
CA THR A 175 19.41 3.30 4.65
C THR A 175 18.30 4.17 4.03
N GLU A 176 17.20 3.55 3.59
CA GLU A 176 16.05 4.28 3.04
C GLU A 176 15.33 5.07 4.15
N GLN A 177 15.22 4.49 5.34
CA GLN A 177 14.58 5.12 6.49
C GLN A 177 15.43 6.22 7.11
N ARG A 178 16.76 6.10 7.07
CA ARG A 178 17.66 7.16 7.55
C ARG A 178 17.38 8.49 6.83
N ARG A 179 17.13 8.45 5.52
CA ARG A 179 16.81 9.64 4.73
C ARG A 179 15.51 10.34 5.18
N LEU A 180 14.59 9.62 5.82
CA LEU A 180 13.37 10.20 6.37
C LEU A 180 13.65 11.06 7.62
N PHE A 181 14.66 10.71 8.43
CA PHE A 181 14.94 11.35 9.71
C PHE A 181 16.16 12.29 9.67
N ALA A 182 17.22 11.91 8.96
CA ALA A 182 18.51 12.61 8.96
C ALA A 182 18.72 13.48 7.70
N GLY A 183 17.81 13.43 6.73
CA GLY A 183 17.93 14.18 5.48
C GLY A 183 19.00 13.63 4.53
N PRO A 184 19.22 14.30 3.37
CA PRO A 184 20.14 13.82 2.33
C PRO A 184 21.61 14.11 2.62
N PHE A 185 21.93 14.94 3.62
CA PHE A 185 23.29 15.44 3.87
C PHE A 185 24.06 14.65 4.94
N VAL A 186 23.43 13.68 5.61
CA VAL A 186 24.12 12.81 6.57
C VAL A 186 24.52 11.52 5.82
N PRO A 187 25.83 11.17 5.76
CA PRO A 187 26.38 10.04 4.99
C PRO A 187 25.94 8.69 5.52
#